data_AF-A0A8T7BFF6-F1
#
_entry.id   AF-A0A8T7BFF6-F1
#
_cell.length_a   1.000
_cell.length_b   1.000
_cell.length_c   1.000
_cell.angle_alpha   90.00
_cell.angle_beta   90.00
_cell.angle_gamma   90.00
#
_symmetry.space_group_name_H-M   'P 1'
#
loop_
_entity.id
_entity.type
_entity.pdbx_description
1 polymer ?
#
loop_
_entity_poly.entity_id
_entity_poly.type
_entity_poly.pdbx_seq_one_letter_code
_entity_poly.pdbx_strand_id
1 'polypeptide(L)'
;MSGHCAGDDILTPSSVLQGLNYHGRFNVLSDTYLLFKNRNVDKIYQSLIKNNLKYFLKKQKYFGHIPSILVKNRAKDIWDTYFKFTIDRNPWDKTISHFYWVKKNKSEKFTFHQYMKEGNYCLNFPLYTESSNSKVLVDEIMKYENLEGDFSSVLQRLNIPFDNLSKENAKTRSNKSDYKKFFSGENEIYIDKISEIFKHEINLLDYSF
;
A
#
# COMPACT_ATOMS: atom_id res chain seq x y z
N MET A 1 -0.63 -21.38 -5.42
CA MET A 1 -1.41 -20.82 -4.29
C MET A 1 -0.97 -21.54 -3.03
N SER A 2 -0.92 -20.86 -1.89
CA SER A 2 -0.61 -21.54 -0.62
C SER A 2 -1.64 -22.66 -0.37
N GLY A 3 -1.26 -23.72 0.34
CA GLY A 3 -2.20 -24.78 0.72
C GLY A 3 -3.32 -24.32 1.67
N HIS A 4 -3.29 -23.05 2.08
CA HIS A 4 -4.22 -22.44 3.02
C HIS A 4 -5.30 -21.56 2.35
N CYS A 5 -5.24 -21.35 1.03
CA CYS A 5 -6.27 -20.57 0.34
C CYS A 5 -7.52 -21.43 0.06
N ALA A 6 -8.68 -20.97 0.52
CA ALA A 6 -9.98 -21.60 0.29
C ALA A 6 -10.60 -21.16 -1.04
N GLY A 7 -11.60 -21.91 -1.51
CA GLY A 7 -12.26 -21.65 -2.81
C GLY A 7 -13.08 -20.35 -2.86
N ASP A 8 -13.41 -19.78 -1.72
CA ASP A 8 -14.15 -18.53 -1.53
C ASP A 8 -13.24 -17.33 -1.21
N ASP A 9 -11.92 -17.55 -1.11
CA ASP A 9 -10.95 -16.47 -0.87
C ASP A 9 -10.94 -15.43 -1.99
N ILE A 10 -10.67 -14.19 -1.62
CA ILE A 10 -10.59 -13.06 -2.53
C ILE A 10 -9.12 -12.72 -2.76
N LEU A 11 -8.64 -13.01 -3.97
CA LEU A 11 -7.28 -12.71 -4.41
C LEU A 11 -7.33 -11.81 -5.64
N THR A 12 -6.75 -10.60 -5.54
CA THR A 12 -6.58 -9.74 -6.72
C THR A 12 -5.38 -10.21 -7.54
N PRO A 13 -5.46 -10.20 -8.88
CA PRO A 13 -4.37 -10.65 -9.72
C PRO A 13 -3.12 -9.77 -9.59
N SER A 14 -1.93 -10.37 -9.69
CA SER A 14 -0.63 -9.71 -9.70
C SER A 14 0.30 -10.33 -10.76
N SER A 15 1.56 -9.89 -10.84
CA SER A 15 2.53 -10.49 -11.76
C SER A 15 2.87 -11.94 -11.45
N VAL A 16 2.62 -12.40 -10.21
CA VAL A 16 2.98 -13.74 -9.72
C VAL A 16 1.76 -14.56 -9.28
N LEU A 17 0.57 -13.95 -9.19
CA LEU A 17 -0.63 -14.59 -8.66
C LEU A 17 -1.82 -14.40 -9.61
N GLN A 18 -2.47 -15.51 -9.96
CA GLN A 18 -3.76 -15.48 -10.62
C GLN A 18 -4.85 -15.04 -9.64
N GLY A 19 -5.76 -14.17 -10.09
CA GLY A 19 -6.85 -13.69 -9.26
C GLY A 19 -7.91 -14.77 -8.98
N LEU A 20 -8.55 -14.67 -7.82
CA LEU A 20 -9.63 -15.53 -7.33
C LEU A 20 -10.74 -14.66 -6.71
N ASN A 21 -12.01 -14.90 -7.05
CA ASN A 21 -13.20 -14.21 -6.51
C ASN A 21 -13.16 -12.66 -6.40
N TYR A 22 -12.28 -11.99 -7.15
CA TYR A 22 -12.16 -10.53 -7.10
C TYR A 22 -13.21 -9.80 -7.95
N HIS A 23 -13.93 -10.52 -8.81
CA HIS A 23 -15.07 -10.00 -9.55
C HIS A 23 -16.37 -10.13 -8.77
N GLY A 24 -17.30 -9.20 -8.96
CA GLY A 24 -18.60 -9.19 -8.33
C GLY A 24 -19.34 -7.87 -8.53
N ARG A 25 -20.60 -7.85 -8.11
CA ARG A 25 -21.38 -6.60 -8.02
C ARG A 25 -21.04 -5.87 -6.72
N PHE A 26 -21.13 -4.54 -6.76
CA PHE A 26 -21.03 -3.68 -5.59
C PHE A 26 -21.94 -2.46 -5.76
N ASN A 27 -22.22 -1.77 -4.65
CA ASN A 27 -23.05 -0.57 -4.67
C ASN A 27 -22.22 0.64 -5.15
N VAL A 28 -22.32 0.94 -6.45
CA VAL A 28 -21.56 2.04 -7.07
C VAL A 28 -21.91 3.41 -6.49
N LEU A 29 -23.16 3.63 -6.07
CA LEU A 29 -23.59 4.91 -5.49
C LEU A 29 -22.97 5.13 -4.12
N SER A 30 -23.00 4.10 -3.27
CA SER A 30 -22.36 4.12 -1.96
C SER A 30 -20.84 4.34 -2.06
N ASP A 31 -20.16 3.62 -2.96
CA ASP A 31 -18.74 3.84 -3.21
C ASP A 31 -18.46 5.25 -3.72
N THR A 32 -19.27 5.76 -4.64
CA THR A 32 -19.12 7.12 -5.18
C THR A 32 -19.23 8.15 -4.07
N TYR A 33 -20.20 8.02 -3.16
CA TYR A 33 -20.32 8.89 -1.98
C TYR A 33 -19.04 8.87 -1.12
N LEU A 34 -18.53 7.67 -0.78
CA LEU A 34 -17.31 7.52 0.02
C LEU A 34 -16.09 8.15 -0.68
N LEU A 35 -15.96 7.94 -1.99
CA LEU A 35 -14.88 8.51 -2.79
C LEU A 35 -14.94 10.04 -2.81
N PHE A 36 -16.12 10.64 -3.03
CA PHE A 36 -16.29 12.10 -3.02
C PHE A 36 -16.06 12.71 -1.64
N LYS A 37 -16.44 12.02 -0.55
CA LYS A 37 -16.17 12.43 0.84
C LYS A 37 -14.67 12.52 1.12
N ASN A 38 -13.85 11.69 0.47
CA ASN A 38 -12.40 11.60 0.68
C ASN A 38 -11.55 12.22 -0.46
N ARG A 39 -12.17 12.92 -1.42
CA ARG A 39 -11.52 13.40 -2.66
C ARG A 39 -10.29 14.31 -2.47
N ASN A 40 -10.20 14.98 -1.32
CA ASN A 40 -9.13 15.93 -1.00
C ASN A 40 -8.00 15.29 -0.18
N VAL A 41 -8.15 14.03 0.23
CA VAL A 41 -7.16 13.37 1.10
C VAL A 41 -5.97 12.89 0.29
N ASP A 42 -6.23 12.28 -0.87
CA ASP A 42 -5.17 11.78 -1.75
C ASP A 42 -5.67 11.72 -3.22
N LYS A 43 -4.75 11.89 -4.17
CA LYS A 43 -5.02 11.80 -5.62
C LYS A 43 -5.64 10.46 -6.02
N ILE A 44 -5.42 9.38 -5.27
CA ILE A 44 -6.03 8.07 -5.48
C ILE A 44 -7.56 8.18 -5.52
N TYR A 45 -8.17 8.97 -4.64
CA TYR A 45 -9.62 9.13 -4.61
C TYR A 45 -10.14 9.81 -5.88
N GLN A 46 -9.43 10.81 -6.41
CA GLN A 46 -9.80 11.46 -7.67
C GLN A 46 -9.70 10.50 -8.86
N SER A 47 -8.65 9.67 -8.89
CA SER A 47 -8.51 8.60 -9.88
C SER A 47 -9.65 7.59 -9.78
N LEU A 48 -10.01 7.18 -8.57
CA LEU A 48 -11.09 6.22 -8.34
C LEU A 48 -12.46 6.79 -8.69
N ILE A 49 -12.75 8.06 -8.43
CA ILE A 49 -14.00 8.72 -8.88
C ILE A 49 -14.17 8.58 -10.39
N LYS A 50 -13.11 8.88 -11.16
CA LYS A 50 -13.12 8.78 -12.63
C LYS A 50 -13.30 7.34 -13.13
N ASN A 51 -12.80 6.37 -12.38
CA ASN A 51 -12.80 4.95 -12.77
C ASN A 51 -13.93 4.12 -12.15
N ASN A 52 -14.69 4.64 -11.18
CA ASN A 52 -15.64 3.84 -10.39
C ASN A 52 -16.70 3.17 -11.26
N LEU A 53 -17.28 3.90 -12.21
CA LEU A 53 -18.26 3.37 -13.15
C LEU A 53 -17.66 2.29 -14.05
N LYS A 54 -16.41 2.45 -14.49
CA LYS A 54 -15.69 1.43 -15.27
C LYS A 54 -15.50 0.14 -14.45
N TYR A 55 -15.11 0.23 -13.19
CA TYR A 55 -15.01 -0.93 -12.31
C TYR A 55 -16.37 -1.63 -12.13
N PHE A 56 -17.44 -0.84 -11.98
CA PHE A 56 -18.80 -1.36 -11.85
C PHE A 56 -19.25 -2.13 -13.11
N LEU A 57 -19.09 -1.52 -14.30
CA LEU A 57 -19.46 -2.15 -15.58
C LEU A 57 -18.65 -3.43 -15.85
N LYS A 58 -17.38 -3.46 -15.44
CA LYS A 58 -16.52 -4.65 -15.54
C LYS A 58 -16.75 -5.68 -14.44
N LYS A 59 -17.66 -5.42 -13.50
CA LYS A 59 -17.86 -6.23 -12.28
C LYS A 59 -16.55 -6.46 -11.52
N GLN A 60 -15.62 -5.50 -11.53
CA GLN A 60 -14.35 -5.61 -10.82
C GLN A 60 -14.53 -5.13 -9.37
N LYS A 61 -15.01 -6.03 -8.51
CA LYS A 61 -15.36 -5.73 -7.11
C LYS A 61 -14.14 -5.48 -6.24
N TYR A 62 -13.01 -6.11 -6.51
CA TYR A 62 -11.75 -5.89 -5.79
C TYR A 62 -10.61 -5.70 -6.79
N PHE A 63 -9.62 -4.88 -6.44
CA PHE A 63 -8.48 -4.56 -7.30
C PHE A 63 -7.26 -4.19 -6.44
N GLY A 64 -6.05 -4.30 -7.01
CA GLY A 64 -4.82 -3.93 -6.31
C GLY A 64 -4.81 -2.44 -5.92
N HIS A 65 -4.25 -2.11 -4.75
CA HIS A 65 -4.28 -0.76 -4.18
C HIS A 65 -5.70 -0.19 -3.97
N ILE A 66 -6.68 -1.05 -3.71
CA ILE A 66 -8.01 -0.61 -3.24
C ILE A 66 -7.90 0.01 -1.84
N PRO A 67 -8.45 1.22 -1.60
CA PRO A 67 -8.54 1.79 -0.26
C PRO A 67 -9.36 0.91 0.69
N SER A 68 -8.88 0.72 1.93
CA SER A 68 -9.57 -0.09 2.96
C SER A 68 -11.01 0.34 3.20
N ILE A 69 -11.33 1.63 3.07
CA ILE A 69 -12.72 2.13 3.19
C ILE A 69 -13.67 1.49 2.16
N LEU A 70 -13.18 1.22 0.94
CA LEU A 70 -13.98 0.54 -0.09
C LEU A 70 -14.05 -0.96 0.18
N VAL A 71 -12.97 -1.59 0.64
CA VAL A 71 -13.00 -3.01 1.03
C VAL A 71 -14.02 -3.21 2.15
N LYS A 72 -13.98 -2.38 3.20
CA LYS A 72 -14.94 -2.38 4.30
C LYS A 72 -16.38 -2.23 3.81
N ASN A 73 -16.64 -1.30 2.88
CA ASN A 73 -17.96 -1.10 2.31
C ASN A 73 -18.46 -2.32 1.50
N ARG A 74 -17.56 -2.95 0.75
CA ARG A 74 -17.87 -4.05 -0.19
C ARG A 74 -17.92 -5.43 0.48
N ALA A 75 -17.24 -5.60 1.60
CA ALA A 75 -17.10 -6.83 2.37
C ALA A 75 -17.73 -6.72 3.78
N LYS A 76 -18.71 -5.83 3.96
CA LYS A 76 -19.33 -5.52 5.26
C LYS A 76 -19.74 -6.75 6.08
N ASP A 77 -20.19 -7.82 5.41
CA ASP A 77 -20.75 -9.01 6.06
C ASP A 77 -19.67 -9.91 6.69
N ILE A 78 -18.41 -9.74 6.26
CA ILE A 78 -17.26 -10.51 6.75
C ILE A 78 -16.15 -9.62 7.31
N TRP A 79 -16.23 -8.30 7.14
CA TRP A 79 -15.15 -7.39 7.50
C TRP A 79 -14.75 -7.55 8.97
N ASP A 80 -15.72 -7.58 9.88
CA ASP A 80 -15.43 -7.67 11.32
C ASP A 80 -15.04 -9.08 11.78
N THR A 81 -15.13 -10.10 10.91
CA THR A 81 -14.75 -11.49 11.26
C THR A 81 -13.30 -11.83 10.92
N TYR A 82 -12.64 -11.03 10.08
CA TYR A 82 -11.27 -11.27 9.63
C TYR A 82 -10.27 -10.46 10.45
N PHE A 83 -9.11 -11.05 10.74
CA PHE A 83 -7.93 -10.29 11.13
C PHE A 83 -7.33 -9.60 9.89
N LYS A 84 -7.00 -8.32 10.01
CA LYS A 84 -6.54 -7.46 8.90
C LYS A 84 -5.17 -6.94 9.20
N PHE A 85 -4.22 -7.14 8.30
CA PHE A 85 -2.91 -6.55 8.43
C PHE A 85 -2.46 -5.91 7.13
N THR A 86 -1.47 -5.02 7.23
CA THR A 86 -0.80 -4.41 6.09
C THR A 86 0.69 -4.27 6.36
N ILE A 87 1.44 -3.88 5.33
CA ILE A 87 2.87 -3.60 5.44
C ILE A 87 3.10 -2.17 4.99
N ASP A 88 3.83 -1.40 5.80
CA ASP A 88 4.36 -0.11 5.39
C ASP A 88 5.86 -0.04 5.68
N ARG A 89 6.52 0.99 5.17
CA ARG A 89 7.98 1.10 5.17
C ARG A 89 8.38 2.51 5.56
N ASN A 90 9.55 2.63 6.19
CA ASN A 90 10.26 3.89 6.41
C ASN A 90 10.10 4.81 5.18
N PRO A 91 9.51 6.02 5.33
CA PRO A 91 9.15 6.89 4.21
C PRO A 91 10.31 7.29 3.30
N TRP A 92 11.49 7.54 3.85
CA TRP A 92 12.68 7.91 3.07
C TRP A 92 13.17 6.74 2.23
N ASP A 93 13.25 5.55 2.83
CA ASP A 93 13.65 4.34 2.10
C ASP A 93 12.59 3.88 1.08
N LYS A 94 11.31 4.02 1.43
CA LYS A 94 10.15 3.80 0.55
C LYS A 94 10.20 4.73 -0.67
N THR A 95 10.53 6.00 -0.47
CA THR A 95 10.66 7.01 -1.54
C THR A 95 11.78 6.65 -2.51
N ILE A 96 12.96 6.25 -2.00
CA ILE A 96 14.07 5.82 -2.85
C ILE A 96 13.70 4.57 -3.64
N SER A 97 13.08 3.58 -2.99
CA SER A 97 12.63 2.35 -3.64
C SER A 97 11.67 2.65 -4.81
N HIS A 98 10.71 3.54 -4.59
CA HIS A 98 9.78 3.95 -5.63
C HIS A 98 10.45 4.77 -6.74
N PHE A 99 11.39 5.65 -6.41
CA PHE A 99 12.20 6.37 -7.40
C PHE A 99 12.91 5.40 -8.35
N TYR A 100 13.62 4.38 -7.84
CA TYR A 100 14.31 3.42 -8.71
C TYR A 100 13.34 2.59 -9.56
N TRP A 101 12.17 2.25 -9.01
CA TRP A 101 11.12 1.60 -9.78
C TRP A 101 10.60 2.49 -10.93
N VAL A 102 10.33 3.77 -10.67
CA VAL A 102 9.92 4.74 -11.70
C VAL A 102 11.02 4.92 -12.74
N LYS A 103 12.27 5.07 -12.29
CA LYS A 103 13.45 5.25 -13.14
C LYS A 103 13.60 4.10 -14.14
N LYS A 104 13.47 2.86 -13.67
CA LYS A 104 13.51 1.64 -14.51
C LYS A 104 12.44 1.65 -15.62
N ASN A 105 11.27 2.23 -15.36
CA ASN A 105 10.16 2.31 -16.31
C ASN A 105 10.18 3.56 -17.20
N LYS A 106 11.07 4.52 -16.93
CA LYS A 106 11.19 5.77 -17.70
C LYS A 106 12.46 5.83 -18.52
N SER A 107 13.60 6.00 -17.86
CA SER A 107 14.91 6.21 -18.48
C SER A 107 16.00 6.20 -17.40
N GLU A 108 17.18 5.69 -17.74
CA GLU A 108 18.37 5.74 -16.87
C GLU A 108 18.82 7.18 -16.54
N LYS A 109 18.46 8.17 -17.36
CA LYS A 109 18.78 9.59 -17.12
C LYS A 109 17.83 10.26 -16.12
N PHE A 110 16.75 9.59 -15.70
CA PHE A 110 15.79 10.14 -14.75
C PHE A 110 16.44 10.35 -13.38
N THR A 111 16.39 11.58 -12.87
CA THR A 111 17.07 11.96 -11.60
C THR A 111 16.10 12.00 -10.43
N PHE A 112 16.64 11.97 -9.21
CA PHE A 112 15.83 12.08 -8.01
C PHE A 112 15.14 13.45 -7.90
N HIS A 113 15.80 14.53 -8.31
CA HIS A 113 15.18 15.86 -8.40
C HIS A 113 13.95 15.85 -9.32
N GLN A 114 14.04 15.23 -10.50
CA GLN A 114 12.90 15.11 -11.43
C GLN A 114 11.76 14.31 -10.80
N TYR A 115 12.08 13.21 -10.10
CA TYR A 115 11.10 12.44 -9.33
C TYR A 115 10.37 13.30 -8.28
N MET A 116 11.13 14.06 -7.48
CA MET A 116 10.58 14.96 -6.46
C MET A 116 9.77 16.14 -7.05
N LYS A 117 10.01 16.52 -8.31
CA LYS A 117 9.25 17.55 -9.02
C LYS A 117 7.91 17.03 -9.55
N GLU A 118 7.85 15.77 -10.00
CA GLU A 118 6.62 15.19 -10.54
C GLU A 118 5.52 14.96 -9.50
N GLY A 119 5.89 14.76 -8.24
CA GLY A 119 4.92 14.68 -7.13
C GLY A 119 3.99 13.46 -7.19
N ASN A 120 4.45 12.37 -7.81
CA ASN A 120 3.78 11.06 -7.82
C ASN A 120 4.45 10.16 -6.77
N TYR A 121 4.04 10.32 -5.52
CA TYR A 121 4.60 9.60 -4.37
C TYR A 121 3.83 8.30 -4.08
N CYS A 122 4.51 7.35 -3.44
CA CYS A 122 3.97 6.04 -3.05
C CYS A 122 3.28 6.09 -1.67
N LEU A 123 2.22 6.89 -1.57
CA LEU A 123 1.43 7.04 -0.36
C LEU A 123 0.58 5.79 -0.12
N ASN A 124 0.73 5.20 1.06
CA ASN A 124 -0.02 4.01 1.45
C ASN A 124 -1.09 4.32 2.49
N PHE A 125 -1.02 5.48 3.15
CA PHE A 125 -1.95 5.88 4.20
C PHE A 125 -3.44 5.68 3.85
N PRO A 126 -3.95 6.01 2.65
CA PRO A 126 -5.35 5.76 2.29
C PRO A 126 -5.72 4.27 2.14
N LEU A 127 -4.73 3.39 2.00
CA LEU A 127 -4.93 1.95 1.80
C LEU A 127 -5.35 1.26 3.09
N TYR A 128 -4.98 1.77 4.26
CA TYR A 128 -5.26 1.14 5.56
C TYR A 128 -5.87 2.09 6.60
N THR A 129 -6.17 3.33 6.25
CA THR A 129 -6.86 4.28 7.14
C THR A 129 -8.16 4.83 6.58
N GLU A 130 -9.03 5.29 7.47
CA GLU A 130 -10.10 6.21 7.17
C GLU A 130 -9.53 7.62 7.00
N SER A 131 -9.35 7.97 5.75
CA SER A 131 -8.78 9.23 5.26
C SER A 131 -9.37 10.52 5.87
N SER A 132 -10.61 10.51 6.39
CA SER A 132 -11.23 11.71 6.99
C SER A 132 -10.81 12.01 8.42
N ASN A 133 -10.29 11.04 9.17
CA ASN A 133 -9.95 11.20 10.60
C ASN A 133 -8.67 10.44 10.99
N SER A 134 -7.92 9.91 10.02
CA SER A 134 -6.71 9.12 10.25
C SER A 134 -6.94 7.86 11.09
N LYS A 135 -8.18 7.36 11.20
CA LYS A 135 -8.47 6.13 11.94
C LYS A 135 -7.91 4.93 11.18
N VAL A 136 -7.04 4.16 11.82
CA VAL A 136 -6.54 2.89 11.25
C VAL A 136 -7.70 1.89 11.12
N LEU A 137 -7.81 1.26 9.95
CA LEU A 137 -8.87 0.30 9.60
C LEU A 137 -8.38 -1.15 9.57
N VAL A 138 -7.10 -1.38 9.80
CA VAL A 138 -6.49 -2.71 9.95
C VAL A 138 -6.14 -2.96 11.42
N ASP A 139 -6.00 -4.23 11.79
CA ASP A 139 -5.67 -4.65 13.15
C ASP A 139 -4.15 -4.54 13.41
N GLU A 140 -3.33 -4.64 12.36
CA GLU A 140 -1.87 -4.56 12.48
C GLU A 140 -1.19 -3.91 11.25
N ILE A 141 -0.18 -3.07 11.49
CA ILE A 141 0.68 -2.49 10.45
C ILE A 141 2.10 -2.97 10.70
N MET A 142 2.58 -3.87 9.85
CA MET A 142 3.92 -4.43 9.92
C MET A 142 4.93 -3.49 9.28
N LYS A 143 6.13 -3.40 9.87
CA LYS A 143 7.22 -2.58 9.34
C LYS A 143 8.04 -3.41 8.37
N TYR A 144 8.23 -2.92 7.14
CA TYR A 144 8.98 -3.64 6.11
C TYR A 144 10.41 -3.98 6.56
N GLU A 145 11.06 -3.11 7.34
CA GLU A 145 12.38 -3.38 7.91
C GLU A 145 12.42 -4.55 8.91
N ASN A 146 11.29 -4.94 9.50
CA ASN A 146 11.12 -6.11 10.37
C ASN A 146 10.19 -7.17 9.78
N LEU A 147 10.01 -7.18 8.44
CA LEU A 147 8.95 -7.93 7.77
C LEU A 147 8.90 -9.41 8.14
N GLU A 148 10.03 -10.11 8.20
CA GLU A 148 10.04 -11.55 8.51
C GLU A 148 9.59 -11.84 9.95
N GLY A 149 10.00 -11.01 10.91
CA GLY A 149 9.61 -11.14 12.31
C GLY A 149 8.15 -10.77 12.54
N ASP A 150 7.70 -9.65 12.00
CA ASP A 150 6.30 -9.20 12.11
C ASP A 150 5.36 -10.21 11.42
N PHE A 151 5.71 -10.66 10.22
CA PHE A 151 4.90 -11.62 9.47
C PHE A 151 4.83 -12.99 10.15
N SER A 152 5.95 -13.48 10.69
CA SER A 152 5.97 -14.70 11.51
C SER A 152 5.04 -14.58 12.72
N SER A 153 5.07 -13.44 13.42
CA SER A 153 4.21 -13.17 14.58
C SER A 153 2.72 -13.17 14.22
N VAL A 154 2.35 -12.54 13.10
CA VAL A 154 0.98 -12.55 12.58
C VAL A 154 0.53 -13.97 12.24
N LEU A 155 1.35 -14.74 11.52
CA LEU A 155 0.97 -16.10 11.13
C LEU A 155 0.89 -17.04 12.33
N GLN A 156 1.75 -16.88 13.33
CA GLN A 156 1.65 -17.59 14.61
C GLN A 156 0.33 -17.29 15.31
N ARG A 157 -0.08 -16.01 15.38
CA ARG A 157 -1.38 -15.61 15.95
C ARG A 157 -2.57 -16.24 15.21
N LEU A 158 -2.43 -16.47 13.91
CA LEU A 158 -3.46 -17.08 13.07
C LEU A 158 -3.38 -18.62 13.02
N ASN A 159 -2.43 -19.24 13.74
CA ASN A 159 -2.14 -20.67 13.66
C ASN A 159 -1.86 -21.16 12.23
N ILE A 160 -1.18 -20.33 11.43
CA ILE A 160 -0.77 -20.66 10.07
C ILE A 160 0.71 -21.06 10.11
N PRO A 161 1.08 -22.27 9.66
CA PRO A 161 2.48 -22.69 9.55
C PRO A 161 3.28 -21.73 8.65
N PHE A 162 4.44 -21.31 9.13
CA PHE A 162 5.32 -20.41 8.43
C PHE A 162 6.79 -20.79 8.67
N ASP A 163 7.52 -21.06 7.59
CA ASP A 163 8.96 -21.35 7.67
C ASP A 163 9.76 -20.05 7.52
N ASN A 164 9.74 -19.46 6.32
CA ASN A 164 10.47 -18.23 6.02
C ASN A 164 9.87 -17.54 4.79
N LEU A 165 10.16 -16.25 4.64
CA LEU A 165 9.80 -15.52 3.41
C LEU A 165 10.61 -16.06 2.22
N SER A 166 9.96 -16.12 1.06
CA SER A 166 10.69 -16.36 -0.18
C SER A 166 11.61 -15.16 -0.46
N LYS A 167 12.78 -15.41 -1.04
CA LYS A 167 13.72 -14.34 -1.44
C LYS A 167 13.33 -13.66 -2.76
N GLU A 168 12.12 -13.90 -3.24
CA GLU A 168 11.60 -13.24 -4.44
C GLU A 168 11.55 -11.73 -4.20
N ASN A 169 12.16 -10.95 -5.10
CA ASN A 169 12.30 -9.49 -5.01
C ASN A 169 13.17 -8.93 -3.86
N ALA A 170 13.76 -9.77 -3.00
CA ALA A 170 14.71 -9.35 -1.95
C ALA A 170 16.00 -8.68 -2.50
N LYS A 171 16.28 -8.85 -3.80
CA LYS A 171 17.49 -8.35 -4.47
C LYS A 171 17.42 -6.89 -4.94
N THR A 172 16.33 -6.16 -4.70
CA THR A 172 16.18 -4.82 -5.29
C THR A 172 17.04 -3.75 -4.62
N ARG A 173 17.39 -3.87 -3.33
CA ARG A 173 18.47 -3.10 -2.65
C ARG A 173 19.02 -3.92 -1.47
N SER A 174 20.34 -4.11 -1.40
CA SER A 174 21.01 -5.02 -0.45
C SER A 174 21.21 -4.45 0.96
N ASN A 175 21.07 -3.14 1.20
CA ASN A 175 21.42 -2.53 2.49
C ASN A 175 20.32 -1.60 3.05
N LYS A 176 19.80 -1.96 4.23
CA LYS A 176 18.83 -1.19 5.03
C LYS A 176 19.39 0.17 5.50
N SER A 177 20.71 0.33 5.55
CA SER A 177 21.42 1.56 5.96
C SER A 177 21.67 2.56 4.82
N ASP A 178 21.28 2.25 3.58
CA ASP A 178 21.66 3.05 2.41
C ASP A 178 20.84 4.33 2.22
N TYR A 179 19.68 4.48 2.89
CA TYR A 179 18.86 5.67 2.67
C TYR A 179 19.53 6.94 3.24
N LYS A 180 20.13 6.88 4.44
CA LYS A 180 20.85 8.04 5.01
C LYS A 180 22.00 8.50 4.12
N LYS A 181 22.74 7.55 3.53
CA LYS A 181 23.80 7.85 2.56
C LYS A 181 23.25 8.48 1.28
N PHE A 182 22.12 7.97 0.77
CA PHE A 182 21.47 8.53 -0.41
C PHE A 182 21.05 10.00 -0.20
N PHE A 183 20.60 10.33 1.01
CA PHE A 183 20.20 11.67 1.41
C PHE A 183 21.37 12.53 1.91
N SER A 184 22.60 12.02 1.94
CA SER A 184 23.77 12.84 2.25
C SER A 184 24.17 13.67 1.02
N GLY A 185 24.44 14.98 1.18
CA GLY A 185 24.84 15.86 0.08
C GLY A 185 23.65 16.44 -0.69
N GLU A 186 23.63 16.33 -2.02
CA GLU A 186 22.66 17.05 -2.88
C GLU A 186 21.19 16.68 -2.62
N ASN A 187 20.91 15.52 -2.03
CA ASN A 187 19.56 15.05 -1.76
C ASN A 187 19.05 15.43 -0.36
N GLU A 188 19.90 15.97 0.51
CA GLU A 188 19.55 16.34 1.90
C GLU A 188 18.36 17.31 1.94
N ILE A 189 18.30 18.21 0.95
CA ILE A 189 17.23 19.19 0.75
C ILE A 189 15.82 18.59 0.62
N TYR A 190 15.69 17.28 0.37
CA TYR A 190 14.40 16.60 0.22
C TYR A 190 13.92 15.91 1.50
N ILE A 191 14.74 15.82 2.56
CA ILE A 191 14.37 15.13 3.80
C ILE A 191 13.08 15.73 4.37
N ASP A 192 13.04 17.06 4.57
CA ASP A 192 11.88 17.75 5.14
C ASP A 192 10.66 17.68 4.24
N LYS A 193 10.86 17.78 2.93
CA LYS A 193 9.77 17.63 1.96
C LYS A 193 9.14 16.23 2.04
N ILE A 194 9.95 15.19 2.15
CA ILE A 194 9.46 13.81 2.35
C ILE A 194 8.75 13.70 3.70
N SER A 195 9.30 14.30 4.76
CA SER A 195 8.63 14.35 6.07
C SER A 195 7.24 14.97 5.98
N GLU A 196 7.08 16.06 5.23
CA GLU A 196 5.78 16.72 5.04
C GLU A 196 4.81 15.84 4.24
N ILE A 197 5.27 15.23 3.16
CA ILE A 197 4.46 14.35 2.29
C ILE A 197 3.93 13.14 3.07
N PHE A 198 4.79 12.51 3.88
CA PHE A 198 4.49 11.28 4.62
C PHE A 198 4.19 11.54 6.10
N LYS A 199 3.83 12.76 6.49
CA LYS A 199 3.62 13.15 7.89
C LYS A 199 2.68 12.22 8.66
N HIS A 200 1.68 11.69 7.97
CA HIS A 200 0.70 10.80 8.56
C HIS A 200 1.29 9.42 8.86
N GLU A 201 2.00 8.82 7.91
CA GLU A 201 2.73 7.57 8.13
C GLU A 201 3.84 7.72 9.17
N ILE A 202 4.56 8.85 9.17
CA ILE A 202 5.63 9.15 10.13
C ILE A 202 5.09 9.17 11.55
N ASN A 203 4.04 9.95 11.78
CA ASN A 203 3.44 10.07 13.11
C ASN A 203 2.80 8.76 13.57
N LEU A 204 2.17 8.02 12.65
CA LEU A 204 1.49 6.77 12.97
C LEU A 204 2.46 5.65 13.33
N LEU A 205 3.61 5.58 12.65
CA LEU A 205 4.56 4.47 12.76
C LEU A 205 5.83 4.83 13.55
N ASP A 206 5.85 6.03 14.14
CA ASP A 206 6.95 6.57 14.94
C ASP A 206 8.29 6.51 14.18
N TYR A 207 8.31 7.07 12.98
CA TYR A 207 9.52 7.20 12.19
C TYR A 207 10.25 8.51 12.49
N SER A 208 11.58 8.44 12.46
CA SER A 208 12.45 9.60 12.46
C SER A 208 13.54 9.42 11.41
N PHE A 209 14.07 10.53 10.91
CA PHE A 209 15.22 10.50 10.00
C PHE A 209 16.52 10.26 10.77
#